data_AF-A0A3B9ZLL5-F1
#
_entry.id   AF-A0A3B9ZLL5-F1
#
_cell.length_a   1.000
_cell.length_b   1.000
_cell.length_c   1.000
_cell.angle_alpha   90.00
_cell.angle_beta   90.00
_cell.angle_gamma   90.00
#
_symmetry.space_group_name_H-M   'P 1'
#
loop_
_entity.id
_entity.type
_entity.pdbx_description
1 polymer ?
#
loop_
_entity_poly.entity_id
_entity_poly.type
_entity_poly.pdbx_seq_one_letter_code
_entity_poly.pdbx_strand_id
1 'polypeptide(L)'
;MRIFLQIILITIALNCTGQIFNLETEFQPSFLPGSNLILQDDGKQCFLDLKGETFSEHCIITDLQLVDIKSFLNHYQFKIKVNNDTLGTITKIENGDTITSYLRSMGTDGIGVNGKLIRDNLTKKFKFWSPNKGTANDSLIVLLFKLMNRNLKEAKTVNYLEQLKQYFRFELGLKKLSDSPLTYKLYGSITAHEEDELNTFFKSLPLDSVLYFDMSNFDSMGTMFYPTFRALCERNKNIYWLNCSAGALKQLNEIGISPSRIR
;
A
#
# COMPACT_ATOMS: atom_id res chain seq x y z
N MET A 1 28.19 -42.13 -21.27
CA MET A 1 27.35 -40.95 -21.65
C MET A 1 26.26 -40.59 -20.62
N ARG A 2 25.86 -41.46 -19.67
CA ARG A 2 24.86 -41.11 -18.62
C ARG A 2 25.39 -40.27 -17.45
N ILE A 3 26.69 -40.35 -17.14
CA ILE A 3 27.31 -39.63 -16.00
C ILE A 3 27.49 -38.13 -16.30
N PHE A 4 27.71 -37.77 -17.57
CA PHE A 4 27.87 -36.37 -17.98
C PHE A 4 26.57 -35.55 -17.87
N LEU A 5 25.40 -36.20 -18.03
CA LEU A 5 24.10 -35.52 -17.89
C LEU A 5 23.73 -35.23 -16.42
N GLN A 6 24.19 -36.06 -15.47
CA GLN A 6 23.96 -35.82 -14.04
C GLN A 6 24.83 -34.69 -13.48
N ILE A 7 26.05 -34.50 -14.00
CA ILE A 7 26.93 -33.40 -13.55
C ILE A 7 26.42 -32.03 -14.03
N ILE A 8 25.82 -31.96 -15.23
CA ILE A 8 25.21 -30.72 -15.75
C ILE A 8 23.95 -30.31 -14.96
N LEU A 9 23.14 -31.28 -14.51
CA LEU A 9 21.98 -30.99 -13.65
C LEU A 9 22.38 -30.52 -12.23
N ILE A 10 23.52 -30.98 -11.70
CA ILE A 10 24.01 -30.53 -10.38
C ILE A 10 24.65 -29.13 -10.46
N THR A 11 25.22 -28.73 -11.60
CA THR A 11 25.82 -27.40 -11.77
C THR A 11 24.80 -26.29 -12.02
N ILE A 12 23.61 -26.61 -12.54
CA ILE A 12 22.50 -25.65 -12.62
C ILE A 12 21.85 -25.42 -11.24
N ALA A 13 21.97 -26.38 -10.30
CA ALA A 13 21.44 -26.26 -8.94
C ALA A 13 22.34 -25.44 -7.98
N LEU A 14 23.56 -25.08 -8.38
CA LEU A 14 24.57 -24.48 -7.48
C LEU A 14 24.92 -23.00 -7.76
N ASN A 15 24.28 -22.37 -8.75
CA ASN A 15 24.45 -20.93 -9.03
C ASN A 15 23.23 -20.07 -8.64
N CYS A 16 22.39 -20.55 -7.73
CA CYS A 16 21.62 -19.65 -6.86
C CYS A 16 22.53 -19.14 -5.75
N THR A 17 23.66 -18.52 -6.09
CA THR A 17 24.31 -17.60 -5.17
C THR A 17 23.30 -16.48 -4.93
N GLY A 18 22.67 -16.47 -3.75
CA GLY A 18 21.71 -15.45 -3.37
C GLY A 18 22.33 -14.09 -3.64
N GLN A 19 21.74 -13.33 -4.57
CA GLN A 19 22.21 -11.98 -4.86
C GLN A 19 21.94 -11.14 -3.62
N ILE A 20 23.00 -10.87 -2.86
CA ILE A 20 22.95 -9.99 -1.71
C ILE A 20 22.42 -8.64 -2.19
N PHE A 21 21.33 -8.19 -1.59
CA PHE A 21 20.79 -6.88 -1.90
C PHE A 21 20.20 -6.22 -0.67
N ASN A 22 20.19 -4.90 -0.69
CA ASN A 22 19.53 -4.07 0.30
C ASN A 22 18.68 -3.02 -0.45
N LEU A 23 17.36 -3.06 -0.25
CA LEU A 23 16.42 -2.08 -0.74
C LEU A 23 15.95 -1.23 0.44
N GLU A 24 16.32 0.04 0.42
CA GLU A 24 15.83 1.04 1.38
C GLU A 24 14.77 1.90 0.70
N THR A 25 13.60 2.05 1.34
CA THR A 25 12.47 2.85 0.85
C THR A 25 11.96 3.75 1.97
N GLU A 26 11.86 5.04 1.71
CA GLU A 26 11.31 6.03 2.61
C GLU A 26 9.94 6.47 2.09
N PHE A 27 8.94 6.43 2.96
CA PHE A 27 7.58 6.90 2.73
C PHE A 27 7.38 8.26 3.39
N GLN A 28 6.99 9.28 2.62
CA GLN A 28 6.78 10.66 3.05
C GLN A 28 5.34 11.12 2.70
N PRO A 29 4.32 10.60 3.38
CA PRO A 29 2.92 11.04 3.21
C PRO A 29 2.72 12.49 3.69
N SER A 30 1.79 13.22 3.08
CA SER A 30 1.53 14.63 3.42
C SER A 30 0.96 14.84 4.83
N PHE A 31 0.18 13.90 5.35
CA PHE A 31 -0.57 14.06 6.61
C PHE A 31 -0.35 12.92 7.62
N LEU A 32 0.65 12.07 7.39
CA LEU A 32 1.08 11.04 8.34
C LEU A 32 2.58 11.20 8.64
N PRO A 33 3.07 10.71 9.78
CA PRO A 33 4.50 10.58 10.00
C PRO A 33 5.17 9.70 8.92
N GLY A 34 6.38 10.09 8.53
CA GLY A 34 7.18 9.31 7.59
C GLY A 34 7.61 7.95 8.17
N SER A 35 7.99 7.03 7.29
CA SER A 35 8.57 5.75 7.68
C SER A 35 9.67 5.30 6.74
N ASN A 36 10.52 4.39 7.23
CA ASN A 36 11.61 3.79 6.48
C ASN A 36 11.43 2.27 6.50
N LEU A 37 11.41 1.70 5.31
CA LEU A 37 11.39 0.27 5.04
C LEU A 37 12.78 -0.16 4.56
N ILE A 38 13.33 -1.18 5.20
CA ILE A 38 14.56 -1.85 4.79
C ILE A 38 14.20 -3.30 4.45
N LEU A 39 14.55 -3.71 3.23
CA LEU A 39 14.45 -5.08 2.78
C LEU A 39 15.84 -5.56 2.39
N GLN A 40 16.36 -6.53 3.13
CA GLN A 40 17.73 -7.01 2.94
C GLN A 40 17.77 -8.53 2.80
N ASP A 41 18.64 -8.98 1.91
CA ASP A 41 19.11 -10.36 1.76
C ASP A 41 20.64 -10.33 1.90
N ASP A 42 21.18 -10.97 2.94
CA ASP A 42 22.62 -11.05 3.19
C ASP A 42 23.28 -12.33 2.66
N GLY A 43 22.53 -13.15 1.92
CA GLY A 43 22.95 -14.46 1.41
C GLY A 43 22.83 -15.60 2.41
N LYS A 44 22.48 -15.32 3.67
CA LYS A 44 22.17 -16.32 4.71
C LYS A 44 20.73 -16.21 5.19
N GLN A 45 20.27 -14.98 5.37
CA GLN A 45 18.96 -14.64 5.86
C GLN A 45 18.42 -13.40 5.15
N CYS A 46 17.11 -13.39 4.99
CA CYS A 46 16.38 -12.24 4.51
C CYS A 46 15.61 -11.61 5.65
N PHE A 47 15.58 -10.28 5.71
CA PHE A 47 14.81 -9.55 6.70
C PHE A 47 14.10 -8.34 6.12
N LEU A 48 13.04 -7.97 6.82
CA LEU A 48 12.18 -6.83 6.55
C LEU A 48 12.09 -6.02 7.84
N ASP A 49 12.48 -4.75 7.79
CA ASP A 49 12.37 -3.82 8.91
C ASP A 49 11.56 -2.61 8.46
N LEU A 50 10.51 -2.27 9.19
CA LEU A 50 9.74 -1.06 8.97
C LEU A 50 9.75 -0.23 10.25
N LYS A 51 10.23 1.01 10.13
CA LYS A 51 10.37 1.94 11.24
C LYS A 51 9.66 3.26 10.93
N GLY A 52 8.76 3.66 11.83
CA GLY A 52 8.19 5.00 11.88
C GLY A 52 8.60 5.73 13.15
N GLU A 53 7.95 6.85 13.44
CA GLU A 53 8.22 7.65 14.64
C GLU A 53 7.84 6.91 15.94
N THR A 54 6.73 6.18 15.93
CA THR A 54 6.11 5.58 17.14
C THR A 54 6.06 4.06 17.12
N PHE A 55 6.65 3.43 16.10
CA PHE A 55 6.68 1.98 15.90
C PHE A 55 7.96 1.57 15.16
N SER A 56 8.40 0.34 15.38
CA SER A 56 9.50 -0.30 14.65
C SER A 56 9.26 -1.80 14.72
N GLU A 57 9.20 -2.46 13.58
CA GLU A 57 8.96 -3.90 13.52
C GLU A 57 9.96 -4.56 12.57
N HIS A 58 10.67 -5.54 13.11
CA HIS A 58 11.64 -6.36 12.39
C HIS A 58 11.13 -7.79 12.23
N CYS A 59 11.24 -8.33 11.03
CA CYS A 59 10.82 -9.69 10.72
C CYS A 59 11.84 -10.41 9.84
N ILE A 60 12.13 -11.66 10.19
CA ILE A 60 12.85 -12.60 9.32
C ILE A 60 11.88 -13.15 8.28
N ILE A 61 12.26 -13.09 7.01
CA ILE A 61 11.46 -13.60 5.91
C ILE A 61 12.23 -14.67 5.12
N THR A 62 11.50 -15.47 4.36
CA THR A 62 12.08 -16.53 3.53
C THR A 62 12.40 -16.04 2.13
N ASP A 63 13.40 -16.65 1.49
CA ASP A 63 13.73 -16.40 0.09
C ASP A 63 12.53 -16.56 -0.85
N LEU A 64 11.65 -17.52 -0.56
CA LEU A 64 10.44 -17.76 -1.35
C LEU A 64 9.50 -16.55 -1.35
N GLN A 65 9.46 -15.79 -0.26
CA GLN A 65 8.65 -14.57 -0.17
C GLN A 65 9.25 -13.40 -0.95
N LEU A 66 10.54 -13.50 -1.32
CA LEU A 66 11.25 -12.47 -2.08
C LEU A 66 11.26 -12.70 -3.58
N VAL A 67 10.81 -13.85 -4.08
CA VAL A 67 10.90 -14.21 -5.51
C VAL A 67 10.30 -13.13 -6.41
N ASP A 68 9.06 -12.70 -6.10
CA ASP A 68 8.34 -11.70 -6.90
C ASP A 68 9.10 -10.37 -6.93
N ILE A 69 9.55 -9.88 -5.77
CA ILE A 69 10.22 -8.58 -5.68
C ILE A 69 11.64 -8.63 -6.24
N LYS A 70 12.41 -9.70 -6.01
CA LYS A 70 13.75 -9.90 -6.61
C LYS A 70 13.65 -9.88 -8.14
N SER A 71 12.70 -10.62 -8.70
CA SER A 71 12.43 -10.68 -10.15
C SER A 71 12.05 -9.31 -10.71
N PHE A 72 11.16 -8.59 -10.01
CA PHE A 72 10.74 -7.25 -10.39
C PHE A 72 11.92 -6.26 -10.37
N LEU A 73 12.72 -6.24 -9.30
CA LEU A 73 13.85 -5.31 -9.14
C LEU A 73 14.95 -5.53 -10.20
N ASN A 74 15.08 -6.73 -10.78
CA ASN A 74 16.03 -6.97 -11.88
C ASN A 74 15.70 -6.14 -13.14
N HIS A 75 14.41 -5.88 -13.36
CA HIS A 75 13.91 -5.18 -14.54
C HIS A 75 13.41 -3.77 -14.23
N TYR A 76 13.28 -3.44 -12.95
CA TYR A 76 12.83 -2.12 -12.51
C TYR A 76 13.81 -1.04 -12.96
N GLN A 77 13.28 -0.05 -13.67
CA GLN A 77 14.09 1.08 -14.14
C GLN A 77 14.30 2.06 -12.99
N PHE A 78 15.31 1.79 -12.17
CA PHE A 78 15.83 2.72 -11.17
C PHE A 78 16.38 3.96 -11.85
N LYS A 79 15.49 4.90 -12.07
CA LYS A 79 15.83 6.16 -12.69
C LYS A 79 15.26 7.21 -11.77
N ILE A 80 16.14 8.13 -11.35
CA ILE A 80 15.70 9.49 -11.03
C ILE A 80 15.37 10.12 -12.38
N LYS A 81 14.31 9.61 -13.00
CA LYS A 81 13.87 10.03 -14.32
C LYS A 81 12.93 11.18 -14.09
N VAL A 82 13.05 12.19 -14.92
CA VAL A 82 11.95 13.10 -15.18
C VAL A 82 10.98 12.30 -16.07
N ASN A 83 10.12 11.48 -15.47
CA ASN A 83 9.16 10.60 -16.14
C ASN A 83 7.78 10.76 -15.53
N ASN A 84 6.71 10.39 -16.20
CA ASN A 84 5.29 10.68 -15.87
C ASN A 84 4.78 10.51 -14.41
N ASP A 85 5.47 9.81 -13.51
CA ASP A 85 5.18 9.75 -12.05
C ASP A 85 6.12 10.68 -11.21
N THR A 86 6.90 11.47 -11.93
CA THR A 86 7.83 12.53 -11.58
C THR A 86 7.54 13.67 -12.56
N LEU A 87 6.72 14.64 -12.15
CA LEU A 87 6.93 16.06 -12.49
C LEU A 87 7.20 16.33 -13.99
N GLY A 88 6.12 16.53 -14.77
CA GLY A 88 6.12 16.53 -16.24
C GLY A 88 7.20 17.34 -16.96
N THR A 89 7.48 16.92 -18.19
CA THR A 89 8.30 17.61 -19.19
C THR A 89 7.38 18.35 -20.15
N ILE A 90 7.54 19.66 -20.31
CA ILE A 90 7.08 20.39 -21.50
C ILE A 90 8.33 20.91 -22.20
N THR A 91 8.56 20.46 -23.43
CA THR A 91 9.60 21.01 -24.30
C THR A 91 8.92 22.00 -25.24
N LYS A 92 9.19 23.30 -25.09
CA LYS A 92 8.82 24.30 -26.09
C LYS A 92 10.10 24.68 -26.85
N ILE A 93 10.13 24.39 -28.15
CA ILE A 93 11.20 24.81 -29.05
C ILE A 93 10.75 26.12 -29.69
N GLU A 94 11.39 27.22 -29.34
CA GLU A 94 11.32 28.48 -30.10
C GLU A 94 12.76 28.99 -30.25
N ASN A 95 13.23 29.11 -31.49
CA ASN A 95 14.48 29.80 -31.89
C ASN A 95 15.80 29.26 -31.28
N GLY A 96 16.05 27.94 -31.31
CA GLY A 96 17.40 27.38 -31.14
C GLY A 96 17.91 27.26 -29.70
N ASP A 97 17.26 27.88 -28.73
CA ASP A 97 17.57 27.72 -27.30
C ASP A 97 16.71 26.63 -26.66
N THR A 98 17.37 25.64 -26.05
CA THR A 98 16.67 24.57 -25.31
C THR A 98 16.44 25.03 -23.88
N ILE A 99 15.24 25.51 -23.56
CA ILE A 99 14.83 25.73 -22.17
C ILE A 99 14.22 24.44 -21.63
N THR A 100 14.90 23.81 -20.65
CA THR A 100 14.35 22.68 -19.91
C THR A 100 13.69 23.19 -18.63
N SER A 101 12.36 23.30 -18.63
CA SER A 101 11.58 23.63 -17.43
C SER A 101 11.08 22.36 -16.77
N TYR A 102 11.40 22.17 -15.48
CA TYR A 102 10.90 21.07 -14.66
C TYR A 102 9.68 21.56 -13.87
N LEU A 103 8.47 21.09 -14.18
CA LEU A 103 7.29 21.43 -13.38
C LEU A 103 7.13 20.44 -12.23
N ARG A 104 7.46 20.88 -11.02
CA ARG A 104 7.27 20.11 -9.79
C ARG A 104 5.76 20.02 -9.46
N SER A 105 5.05 19.04 -10.02
CA SER A 105 3.75 18.60 -9.49
C SER A 105 3.95 17.92 -8.13
N MET A 106 4.05 18.72 -7.07
CA MET A 106 3.63 18.27 -5.75
C MET A 106 2.14 18.59 -5.68
N GLY A 107 1.32 17.57 -5.45
CA GLY A 107 -0.04 17.80 -4.99
C GLY A 107 -0.01 18.42 -3.59
N THR A 108 -1.07 19.12 -3.20
CA THR A 108 -1.28 19.50 -1.79
C THR A 108 -1.52 18.28 -0.90
N ASP A 109 -1.95 17.17 -1.52
CA ASP A 109 -2.19 15.87 -0.92
C ASP A 109 -1.45 14.79 -1.73
N GLY A 110 -0.98 13.74 -1.05
CA GLY A 110 -0.24 12.64 -1.65
C GLY A 110 0.91 12.11 -0.81
N ILE A 111 1.79 11.35 -1.46
CA ILE A 111 2.93 10.69 -0.82
C ILE A 111 4.17 10.77 -1.70
N GLY A 112 5.27 11.25 -1.11
CA GLY A 112 6.59 11.09 -1.68
C GLY A 112 7.16 9.72 -1.33
N VAL A 113 7.75 9.03 -2.29
CA VAL A 113 8.49 7.80 -2.06
C VAL A 113 9.90 7.95 -2.59
N ASN A 114 10.89 7.77 -1.73
CA ASN A 114 12.30 7.80 -2.10
C ASN A 114 12.90 6.43 -1.80
N GLY A 115 13.92 6.01 -2.54
CA GLY A 115 14.64 4.80 -2.15
C GLY A 115 15.89 4.53 -2.95
N LYS A 116 16.59 3.47 -2.54
CA LYS A 116 17.78 2.98 -3.21
C LYS A 116 17.87 1.46 -3.10
N LEU A 117 18.32 0.84 -4.18
CA LEU A 117 18.76 -0.55 -4.21
C LEU A 117 20.29 -0.57 -4.20
N ILE A 118 20.87 -1.29 -3.24
CA ILE A 118 22.29 -1.60 -3.17
C ILE A 118 22.45 -3.08 -3.51
N ARG A 119 23.23 -3.40 -4.54
CA ARG A 119 23.55 -4.78 -4.95
C ARG A 119 24.94 -4.80 -5.57
N ASP A 120 25.79 -5.74 -5.16
CA ASP A 120 27.16 -5.91 -5.69
C ASP A 120 27.96 -4.58 -5.71
N ASN A 121 27.86 -3.79 -4.63
CA ASN A 121 28.43 -2.44 -4.49
C ASN A 121 27.88 -1.37 -5.47
N LEU A 122 26.91 -1.71 -6.32
CA LEU A 122 26.20 -0.75 -7.15
C LEU A 122 24.98 -0.20 -6.40
N THR A 123 24.88 1.13 -6.32
CA THR A 123 23.70 1.81 -5.76
C THR A 123 22.85 2.40 -6.89
N LYS A 124 21.58 2.01 -6.96
CA LYS A 124 20.60 2.58 -7.88
C LYS A 124 19.49 3.28 -7.08
N LYS A 125 19.21 4.55 -7.37
CA LYS A 125 18.22 5.36 -6.64
C LYS A 125 16.93 5.51 -7.44
N PHE A 126 15.81 5.69 -6.73
CA PHE A 126 14.51 6.02 -7.30
C PHE A 126 13.78 7.04 -6.43
N LYS A 127 12.86 7.78 -7.05
CA LYS A 127 11.97 8.74 -6.39
C LYS A 127 10.73 8.93 -7.25
N PHE A 128 9.55 8.96 -6.63
CA PHE A 128 8.28 9.26 -7.29
C PHE A 128 7.27 9.84 -6.29
N TRP A 129 6.17 10.40 -6.81
CA TRP A 129 5.06 10.95 -6.02
C TRP A 129 3.75 10.28 -6.42
N SER A 130 2.98 9.79 -5.44
CA SER A 130 1.62 9.22 -5.61
C SER A 130 1.42 8.50 -6.96
N PRO A 131 2.08 7.35 -7.17
CA PRO A 131 2.17 6.73 -8.49
C PRO A 131 0.80 6.37 -9.04
N ASN A 132 0.64 6.49 -10.36
CA ASN A 132 -0.60 6.08 -11.02
C ASN A 132 -0.73 4.56 -11.07
N LYS A 133 -1.97 4.06 -10.94
CA LYS A 133 -2.27 2.63 -11.03
C LYS A 133 -1.75 2.04 -12.35
N GLY A 134 -1.08 0.89 -12.28
CA GLY A 134 -0.53 0.18 -13.43
C GLY A 134 0.85 0.64 -13.89
N THR A 135 1.45 1.65 -13.27
CA THR A 135 2.85 2.00 -13.57
C THR A 135 3.82 1.05 -12.87
N ALA A 136 5.10 1.10 -13.25
CA ALA A 136 6.14 0.33 -12.57
C ALA A 136 6.30 0.78 -11.11
N ASN A 137 6.07 2.07 -10.80
CA ASN A 137 6.14 2.56 -9.43
C ASN A 137 4.98 2.03 -8.58
N ASP A 138 3.77 2.01 -9.12
CA ASP A 138 2.62 1.35 -8.49
C ASP A 138 2.88 -0.15 -8.26
N SER A 139 3.42 -0.85 -9.27
CA SER A 139 3.79 -2.27 -9.14
C SER A 139 4.81 -2.52 -8.03
N LEU A 140 5.82 -1.66 -7.89
CA LEU A 140 6.79 -1.72 -6.78
C LEU A 140 6.07 -1.60 -5.43
N ILE A 141 5.20 -0.60 -5.29
CA ILE A 141 4.44 -0.36 -4.06
C ILE A 141 3.53 -1.53 -3.72
N VAL A 142 2.79 -2.09 -4.70
CA VAL A 142 1.96 -3.28 -4.51
C VAL A 142 2.77 -4.45 -3.96
N LEU A 143 3.96 -4.71 -4.53
CA LEU A 143 4.84 -5.79 -4.08
C LEU A 143 5.37 -5.55 -2.66
N LEU A 144 5.77 -4.32 -2.33
CA LEU A 144 6.21 -3.95 -0.99
C LEU A 144 5.08 -4.14 0.03
N PHE A 145 3.87 -3.65 -0.26
CA PHE A 145 2.73 -3.84 0.64
C PHE A 145 2.29 -5.29 0.78
N LYS A 146 2.35 -6.09 -0.30
CA LYS A 146 2.11 -7.54 -0.22
C LYS A 146 3.08 -8.19 0.76
N LEU A 147 4.35 -7.83 0.70
CA LEU A 147 5.38 -8.35 1.59
C LEU A 147 5.19 -7.86 3.03
N MET A 148 4.95 -6.57 3.25
CA MET A 148 4.71 -5.97 4.56
C MET A 148 3.47 -6.57 5.23
N ASN A 149 2.32 -6.60 4.56
CA ASN A 149 1.08 -7.15 5.14
C ASN A 149 1.18 -8.64 5.48
N ARG A 150 2.01 -9.39 4.74
CA ARG A 150 2.22 -10.82 5.00
C ARG A 150 3.04 -11.06 6.27
N ASN A 151 4.04 -10.21 6.55
CA ASN A 151 5.06 -10.48 7.56
C ASN A 151 4.94 -9.62 8.81
N LEU A 152 4.52 -8.35 8.67
CA LEU A 152 4.39 -7.41 9.76
C LEU A 152 3.01 -7.56 10.40
N LYS A 153 2.96 -7.78 11.71
CA LYS A 153 1.77 -8.14 12.50
C LYS A 153 1.58 -7.29 13.75
N GLU A 154 2.57 -6.49 14.15
CA GLU A 154 2.38 -5.64 15.32
C GLU A 154 1.25 -4.64 15.06
N ALA A 155 0.37 -4.46 16.06
CA ALA A 155 -0.86 -3.69 15.89
C ALA A 155 -0.60 -2.25 15.43
N LYS A 156 0.44 -1.60 15.97
CA LYS A 156 0.84 -0.24 15.56
C LYS A 156 1.31 -0.19 14.10
N THR A 157 2.13 -1.15 13.69
CA THR A 157 2.61 -1.27 12.32
C THR A 157 1.47 -1.53 11.34
N VAL A 158 0.56 -2.46 11.66
CA VAL A 158 -0.62 -2.74 10.84
C VAL A 158 -1.50 -1.51 10.69
N ASN A 159 -1.78 -0.80 11.78
CA ASN A 159 -2.58 0.43 11.73
C ASN A 159 -1.89 1.50 10.88
N TYR A 160 -0.57 1.66 11.00
CA TYR A 160 0.19 2.56 10.16
C TYR A 160 0.11 2.18 8.68
N LEU A 161 0.28 0.90 8.33
CA LEU A 161 0.20 0.42 6.96
C LEU A 161 -1.19 0.63 6.35
N GLU A 162 -2.24 0.35 7.11
CA GLU A 162 -3.63 0.62 6.69
C GLU A 162 -3.87 2.10 6.38
N GLN A 163 -3.33 3.02 7.20
CA GLN A 163 -3.40 4.45 6.94
C GLN A 163 -2.54 4.86 5.74
N LEU A 164 -1.32 4.33 5.63
CA LEU A 164 -0.39 4.63 4.55
C LEU A 164 -0.96 4.22 3.17
N LYS A 165 -1.74 3.14 3.11
CA LYS A 165 -2.38 2.66 1.88
C LYS A 165 -3.25 3.72 1.20
N GLN A 166 -3.88 4.62 1.95
CA GLN A 166 -4.80 5.62 1.37
C GLN A 166 -4.13 6.59 0.39
N TYR A 167 -2.81 6.74 0.47
CA TYR A 167 -2.05 7.60 -0.42
C TYR A 167 -1.72 6.96 -1.78
N PHE A 168 -2.06 5.68 -1.93
CA PHE A 168 -1.87 4.91 -3.15
C PHE A 168 -3.23 4.50 -3.72
N ARG A 169 -3.29 4.26 -5.04
CA ARG A 169 -4.52 3.85 -5.73
C ARG A 169 -4.81 2.35 -5.56
N PHE A 170 -4.83 1.90 -4.31
CA PHE A 170 -5.26 0.58 -3.93
C PHE A 170 -6.79 0.42 -4.05
N GLU A 171 -7.27 -0.75 -3.67
CA GLU A 171 -8.70 -1.04 -3.48
C GLU A 171 -9.26 -0.34 -2.24
N LEU A 172 -10.59 -0.29 -2.13
CA LEU A 172 -11.32 0.19 -0.97
C LEU A 172 -10.67 -0.33 0.32
N GLY A 173 -10.46 0.56 1.29
CA GLY A 173 -9.88 0.26 2.60
C GLY A 173 -10.74 -0.66 3.45
N LEU A 174 -10.91 -1.90 3.03
CA LEU A 174 -11.87 -2.86 3.54
C LEU A 174 -11.20 -4.22 3.70
N LYS A 175 -11.38 -4.83 4.87
CA LYS A 175 -10.88 -6.18 5.14
C LYS A 175 -11.89 -6.98 5.93
N LYS A 176 -12.16 -8.22 5.51
CA LYS A 176 -12.96 -9.15 6.32
C LYS A 176 -12.15 -9.64 7.53
N LEU A 177 -12.75 -9.56 8.72
CA LEU A 177 -12.16 -10.00 9.98
C LEU A 177 -12.72 -11.35 10.46
N SER A 178 -14.01 -11.58 10.27
CA SER A 178 -14.69 -12.81 10.71
C SER A 178 -15.90 -13.13 9.84
N ASP A 179 -16.25 -14.42 9.78
CA ASP A 179 -17.47 -14.94 9.16
C ASP A 179 -18.64 -15.05 10.15
N SER A 180 -18.35 -15.25 11.44
CA SER A 180 -19.36 -15.52 12.46
C SER A 180 -18.99 -14.87 13.81
N PRO A 181 -19.60 -13.73 14.17
CA PRO A 181 -20.46 -12.92 13.30
C PRO A 181 -19.68 -12.32 12.13
N LEU A 182 -20.39 -11.96 11.05
CA LEU A 182 -19.77 -11.38 9.87
C LEU A 182 -19.26 -9.97 10.17
N THR A 183 -17.94 -9.82 10.19
CA THR A 183 -17.26 -8.60 10.62
C THR A 183 -16.28 -8.15 9.54
N TYR A 184 -16.36 -6.87 9.19
CA TYR A 184 -15.42 -6.18 8.32
C TYR A 184 -14.71 -5.08 9.10
N LYS A 185 -13.51 -4.73 8.68
CA LYS A 185 -12.80 -3.51 9.06
C LYS A 185 -12.84 -2.55 7.88
N LEU A 186 -13.28 -1.33 8.13
CA LEU A 186 -13.15 -0.21 7.23
C LEU A 186 -12.03 0.70 7.77
N TYR A 187 -11.06 1.05 6.95
CA TYR A 187 -9.87 1.79 7.36
C TYR A 187 -9.44 2.81 6.30
N GLY A 188 -8.57 3.75 6.69
CA GLY A 188 -8.15 4.87 5.84
C GLY A 188 -9.32 5.82 5.59
N SER A 189 -9.40 6.36 4.37
CA SER A 189 -10.47 7.25 3.95
C SER A 189 -11.18 6.75 2.70
N ILE A 190 -12.42 7.20 2.48
CA ILE A 190 -13.17 6.94 1.25
C ILE A 190 -13.22 8.22 0.42
N THR A 191 -12.71 8.13 -0.81
CA THR A 191 -12.72 9.21 -1.80
C THR A 191 -13.66 8.85 -2.95
N ALA A 192 -13.87 9.81 -3.85
CA ALA A 192 -14.68 9.59 -5.06
C ALA A 192 -14.17 8.44 -5.95
N HIS A 193 -12.90 8.05 -5.82
CA HIS A 193 -12.33 6.93 -6.60
C HIS A 193 -12.86 5.56 -6.15
N GLU A 194 -13.31 5.43 -4.90
CA GLU A 194 -13.80 4.16 -4.35
C GLU A 194 -15.33 4.04 -4.40
N GLU A 195 -16.05 4.99 -5.00
CA GLU A 195 -17.52 5.04 -5.00
C GLU A 195 -18.16 3.77 -5.58
N ASP A 196 -17.73 3.35 -6.77
CA ASP A 196 -18.28 2.17 -7.44
C ASP A 196 -17.99 0.88 -6.66
N GLU A 197 -16.79 0.78 -6.09
CA GLU A 197 -16.37 -0.37 -5.28
C GLU A 197 -17.16 -0.45 -3.98
N LEU A 198 -17.31 0.67 -3.27
CA LEU A 198 -18.12 0.78 -2.05
C LEU A 198 -19.58 0.40 -2.32
N ASN A 199 -20.18 0.95 -3.38
CA ASN A 199 -21.56 0.67 -3.75
C ASN A 199 -21.75 -0.82 -4.11
N THR A 200 -20.80 -1.40 -4.84
CA THR A 200 -20.81 -2.83 -5.20
C THR A 200 -20.69 -3.70 -3.95
N PHE A 201 -19.76 -3.37 -3.06
CA PHE A 201 -19.58 -4.07 -1.79
C PHE A 201 -20.85 -4.00 -0.94
N PHE A 202 -21.39 -2.81 -0.70
CA PHE A 202 -22.63 -2.64 0.07
C PHE A 202 -23.80 -3.40 -0.56
N LYS A 203 -23.94 -3.43 -1.89
CA LYS A 203 -24.97 -4.24 -2.56
C LYS A 203 -24.82 -5.75 -2.31
N SER A 204 -23.61 -6.25 -2.10
CA SER A 204 -23.36 -7.69 -1.88
C SER A 204 -23.59 -8.16 -0.44
N LEU A 205 -23.73 -7.23 0.53
CA LEU A 205 -23.97 -7.58 1.93
C LEU A 205 -25.34 -8.23 2.17
N PRO A 206 -25.44 -9.21 3.09
CA PRO A 206 -26.71 -9.83 3.44
C PRO A 206 -27.67 -8.83 4.09
N LEU A 207 -28.98 -9.00 3.82
CA LEU A 207 -30.03 -8.06 4.23
C LEU A 207 -30.46 -8.22 5.68
N ASP A 208 -30.50 -9.45 6.19
CA ASP A 208 -31.09 -9.75 7.51
C ASP A 208 -30.08 -10.33 8.52
N SER A 209 -28.80 -10.37 8.16
CA SER A 209 -27.75 -10.85 9.05
C SER A 209 -27.19 -9.72 9.92
N VAL A 210 -26.75 -10.08 11.12
CA VAL A 210 -25.96 -9.19 11.98
C VAL A 210 -24.60 -8.94 11.33
N LEU A 211 -24.29 -7.67 11.11
CA LEU A 211 -23.05 -7.23 10.47
C LEU A 211 -22.31 -6.25 11.38
N TYR A 212 -21.00 -6.40 11.46
CA TYR A 212 -20.14 -5.50 12.21
C TYR A 212 -19.13 -4.82 11.29
N PHE A 213 -18.98 -3.50 11.43
CA PHE A 213 -17.93 -2.71 10.80
C PHE A 213 -17.03 -2.13 11.87
N ASP A 214 -15.81 -2.65 12.01
CA ASP A 214 -14.75 -2.03 12.79
C ASP A 214 -14.23 -0.79 12.05
N MET A 215 -14.30 0.36 12.71
CA MET A 215 -13.87 1.67 12.20
C MET A 215 -12.73 2.26 13.06
N SER A 216 -11.98 1.42 13.77
CA SER A 216 -10.86 1.82 14.65
C SER A 216 -9.75 2.57 13.93
N ASN A 217 -9.62 2.32 12.63
CA ASN A 217 -8.62 2.96 11.80
C ASN A 217 -9.24 3.63 10.56
N PHE A 218 -10.52 3.98 10.64
CA PHE A 218 -11.18 4.80 9.62
C PHE A 218 -10.98 6.27 9.95
N ASP A 219 -10.48 7.05 9.02
CA ASP A 219 -10.25 8.49 9.20
C ASP A 219 -11.50 9.29 8.82
N SER A 220 -11.89 9.22 7.55
CA SER A 220 -12.98 10.06 7.03
C SER A 220 -13.55 9.59 5.68
N MET A 221 -14.69 10.17 5.31
CA MET A 221 -15.26 10.12 3.96
C MET A 221 -15.76 11.48 3.50
N GLY A 222 -15.88 11.68 2.19
CA GLY A 222 -16.65 12.81 1.66
C GLY A 222 -18.14 12.74 2.03
N THR A 223 -18.77 13.90 2.26
CA THR A 223 -20.22 13.97 2.59
C THR A 223 -21.12 13.41 1.48
N MET A 224 -20.61 13.30 0.26
CA MET A 224 -21.29 12.63 -0.86
C MET A 224 -21.64 11.16 -0.57
N PHE A 225 -20.92 10.50 0.35
CA PHE A 225 -21.18 9.10 0.73
C PHE A 225 -22.25 8.94 1.81
N TYR A 226 -22.72 10.03 2.42
CA TYR A 226 -23.70 9.97 3.51
C TYR A 226 -25.01 9.27 3.08
N PRO A 227 -25.58 9.54 1.89
CA PRO A 227 -26.75 8.81 1.39
C PRO A 227 -26.49 7.30 1.25
N THR A 228 -25.30 6.89 0.81
CA THR A 228 -24.93 5.47 0.63
C THR A 228 -24.91 4.72 1.96
N PHE A 229 -24.32 5.29 3.00
CA PHE A 229 -24.31 4.71 4.34
C PHE A 229 -25.70 4.69 4.98
N ARG A 230 -26.49 5.76 4.77
CA ARG A 230 -27.90 5.81 5.23
C ARG A 230 -28.73 4.72 4.58
N ALA A 231 -28.66 4.58 3.26
CA ALA A 231 -29.39 3.56 2.50
C ALA A 231 -28.99 2.14 2.95
N LEU A 232 -27.71 1.89 3.19
CA LEU A 232 -27.24 0.63 3.76
C LEU A 232 -27.91 0.33 5.12
N CYS A 233 -27.93 1.30 6.02
CA CYS A 233 -28.51 1.16 7.36
C CYS A 233 -30.04 1.13 7.37
N GLU A 234 -30.69 1.68 6.35
CA GLU A 234 -32.13 1.57 6.13
C GLU A 234 -32.51 0.16 5.67
N ARG A 235 -31.72 -0.38 4.74
CA ARG A 235 -31.91 -1.70 4.15
C ARG A 235 -31.60 -2.85 5.10
N ASN A 236 -30.59 -2.72 5.97
CA ASN A 236 -30.27 -3.70 7.02
C ASN A 236 -30.18 -3.00 8.39
N LYS A 237 -31.15 -3.31 9.28
CA LYS A 237 -31.23 -2.74 10.63
C LYS A 237 -30.26 -3.37 11.63
N ASN A 238 -29.64 -4.49 11.28
CA ASN A 238 -28.71 -5.28 12.09
C ASN A 238 -27.23 -4.98 11.79
N ILE A 239 -26.92 -3.82 11.19
CA ILE A 239 -25.54 -3.33 11.04
C ILE A 239 -25.13 -2.51 12.27
N TYR A 240 -23.97 -2.84 12.83
CA TYR A 240 -23.34 -2.16 13.96
C TYR A 240 -21.94 -1.66 13.58
N TRP A 241 -21.60 -0.47 14.06
CA TRP A 241 -20.32 0.21 13.85
C TRP A 241 -19.51 0.14 15.12
N LEU A 242 -18.34 -0.52 15.07
CA LEU A 242 -17.50 -0.82 16.22
C LEU A 242 -16.27 0.08 16.25
N ASN A 243 -15.80 0.40 17.45
CA ASN A 243 -14.51 1.03 17.70
C ASN A 243 -14.30 2.32 16.89
N CYS A 244 -15.36 3.12 16.67
CA CYS A 244 -15.28 4.27 15.78
C CYS A 244 -14.21 5.27 16.21
N SER A 245 -13.30 5.63 15.28
CA SER A 245 -12.43 6.79 15.47
C SER A 245 -13.25 8.06 15.70
N ALA A 246 -12.62 9.12 16.21
CA ALA A 246 -13.31 10.40 16.41
C ALA A 246 -13.91 10.96 15.10
N GLY A 247 -13.20 10.83 13.98
CA GLY A 247 -13.67 11.22 12.65
C GLY A 247 -14.87 10.37 12.21
N ALA A 248 -14.75 9.04 12.30
CA ALA A 248 -15.81 8.10 11.98
C ALA A 248 -17.09 8.37 12.78
N LEU A 249 -16.95 8.53 14.11
CA LEU A 249 -18.07 8.78 15.02
C LEU A 249 -18.80 10.08 14.67
N LYS A 250 -18.05 11.16 14.40
CA LYS A 250 -18.63 12.44 13.97
C LYS A 250 -19.47 12.26 12.71
N GLN A 251 -18.95 11.59 11.68
CA GLN A 251 -19.65 11.42 10.41
C GLN A 251 -20.86 10.49 10.51
N LEU A 252 -20.79 9.41 11.30
CA LEU A 252 -21.94 8.54 11.56
C LEU A 252 -23.08 9.31 12.25
N ASN A 253 -22.75 10.21 13.17
CA ASN A 253 -23.74 11.08 13.81
C ASN A 253 -24.36 12.06 12.81
N GLU A 254 -23.56 12.68 11.94
CA GLU A 254 -24.05 13.58 10.88
C GLU A 254 -24.96 12.86 9.86
N ILE A 255 -24.69 11.59 9.57
CA ILE A 255 -25.54 10.75 8.72
C ILE A 255 -26.91 10.50 9.37
N GLY A 256 -26.97 10.51 10.71
CA GLY A 256 -28.15 10.18 11.50
C GLY A 256 -28.21 8.71 11.91
N ILE A 257 -27.06 8.02 12.01
CA ILE A 257 -27.02 6.64 12.51
C ILE A 257 -27.36 6.63 14.00
N SER A 258 -28.29 5.75 14.39
CA SER A 258 -28.73 5.64 15.78
C SER A 258 -27.56 5.27 16.72
N PRO A 259 -27.40 5.96 17.87
CA PRO A 259 -26.34 5.63 18.84
C PRO A 259 -26.36 4.18 19.33
N SER A 260 -27.52 3.52 19.36
CA SER A 260 -27.63 2.09 19.73
C SER A 260 -26.94 1.15 18.75
N ARG A 261 -26.58 1.64 17.56
CA ARG A 261 -25.86 0.91 16.51
C ARG A 261 -24.37 1.24 16.47
N ILE A 262 -23.88 2.11 17.35
CA ILE A 262 -22.48 2.48 17.48
C ILE A 262 -21.97 1.90 18.81
N ARG A 263 -20.87 1.14 18.77
CA ARG A 263 -20.34 0.40 19.93
C ARG A 263 -18.85 0.63 20.11
#